data_AF-A0A498NBD8-F1
#
_entry.id   AF-A0A498NBD8-F1
#
_cell.length_a   1.000
_cell.length_b   1.000
_cell.length_c   1.000
_cell.angle_alpha   90.00
_cell.angle_beta   90.00
_cell.angle_gamma   90.00
#
_symmetry.space_group_name_H-M   'P 1'
#
loop_
_entity.id
_entity.type
_entity.pdbx_description
1 polymer ?
#
loop_
_entity_poly.entity_id
_entity_poly.type
_entity_poly.pdbx_seq_one_letter_code
_entity_poly.pdbx_strand_id
1 'polypeptide(L)'
;MADKFNKVLIIDGRGHLLGRLAAIVAKQVLLGHKIVVVRCEGINISGNFYRNKLKYLAFLRKRMNTNPSRGPYHFRAPSRIFWRTVRGMLPHKTKRGQAALDRLKVFDGIPPPYDKRKRMVVPAALKIVRLKPTRRFALLGRLAHEVGWKYQAITATLEEKRKEKAKMRYTKKKVEIKLKKRAEKNVESKIAKYTDAPSKDAVRQICTESYPAGASKCQSVVEKTANALSVSNSEAIQLLTAFHVLSHHVVYQNLTSPEQIVSIFPESFHSNLKNLITKILLENSVTWRNEALSSQISLPKLVDLEWRVDMKTASDSLSRMAVPTCLLQMKLQDTPCISSGPSESTVTMELSKETLDTMIDGLGRIRDQLSAVARK
;
A
#
# COMPACT_ATOMS: atom_id res chain seq x y z
N MET A 1 6.40 3.69 1.00
CA MET A 1 5.50 4.87 0.87
C MET A 1 5.27 5.37 -0.57
N ALA A 2 5.92 4.79 -1.59
CA ALA A 2 5.89 5.29 -2.98
C ALA A 2 4.61 4.98 -3.79
N ASP A 3 3.80 3.99 -3.38
CA ASP A 3 2.71 3.48 -4.22
C ASP A 3 1.41 4.30 -4.21
N LYS A 4 1.21 5.19 -3.22
CA LYS A 4 0.01 6.04 -3.15
C LYS A 4 -0.02 7.15 -4.22
N PHE A 5 1.11 7.50 -4.83
CA PHE A 5 1.23 8.68 -5.69
C PHE A 5 1.18 8.40 -7.21
N ASN A 6 1.20 7.13 -7.63
CA ASN A 6 1.27 6.78 -9.06
C ASN A 6 -0.07 6.70 -9.78
N LYS A 7 -1.19 6.54 -9.05
CA LYS A 7 -2.52 6.41 -9.68
C LYS A 7 -3.05 7.77 -10.14
N VAL A 8 -3.32 7.87 -11.45
CA VAL A 8 -3.92 9.08 -12.05
C VAL A 8 -5.36 9.25 -11.56
N LEU A 9 -5.63 10.36 -10.89
CA LEU A 9 -6.98 10.71 -10.42
C LEU A 9 -7.75 11.40 -11.54
N ILE A 10 -8.86 10.80 -11.97
CA ILE A 10 -9.72 11.36 -13.02
C ILE A 10 -10.94 11.98 -12.37
N ILE A 11 -11.20 13.26 -12.63
CA ILE A 11 -12.32 14.02 -12.06
C ILE A 11 -13.30 14.42 -13.17
N ASP A 12 -14.58 14.15 -12.97
CA ASP A 12 -15.64 14.65 -13.84
C ASP A 12 -15.95 16.12 -13.50
N GLY A 13 -15.64 17.05 -14.41
CA GLY A 13 -15.87 18.49 -14.21
C GLY A 13 -17.34 18.89 -14.22
N ARG A 14 -18.24 18.03 -14.73
CA ARG A 14 -19.67 18.32 -14.82
C ARG A 14 -20.25 18.66 -13.45
N GLY A 15 -20.97 19.77 -13.35
CA GLY A 15 -21.69 20.12 -12.14
C GLY A 15 -20.83 20.75 -11.03
N HIS A 16 -19.53 20.95 -11.25
CA HIS A 16 -18.63 21.57 -10.27
C HIS A 16 -18.59 23.09 -10.42
N LEU A 17 -18.24 23.81 -9.35
CA LEU A 17 -17.98 25.25 -9.38
C LEU A 17 -16.51 25.52 -9.72
N LEU A 18 -16.26 26.31 -10.78
CA LEU A 18 -14.95 26.57 -11.39
C LEU A 18 -13.84 26.83 -10.36
N GLY A 19 -14.01 27.88 -9.54
CA GLY A 19 -12.98 28.28 -8.58
C GLY A 19 -12.76 27.28 -7.44
N ARG A 20 -13.83 26.65 -6.95
CA ARG A 20 -13.73 25.66 -5.86
C ARG A 20 -13.02 24.39 -6.33
N LEU A 21 -13.36 23.92 -7.53
CA LEU A 21 -12.68 22.78 -8.13
C LEU A 21 -11.21 23.10 -8.40
N ALA A 22 -10.92 24.28 -8.95
CA ALA A 22 -9.56 24.70 -9.25
C ALA A 22 -8.66 24.76 -8.01
N ALA A 23 -9.17 25.26 -6.88
CA ALA A 23 -8.41 25.37 -5.63
C ALA A 23 -8.03 23.98 -5.06
N ILE A 24 -8.98 23.05 -5.06
CA ILE A 24 -8.74 21.68 -4.60
C ILE A 24 -7.74 20.98 -5.52
N VAL A 25 -7.92 21.10 -6.84
CA VAL A 25 -7.00 20.53 -7.83
C VAL A 25 -5.60 21.13 -7.67
N ALA A 26 -5.46 22.45 -7.51
CA ALA A 26 -4.16 23.10 -7.32
C ALA A 26 -3.40 22.53 -6.10
N LYS A 27 -4.09 22.36 -4.96
CA LYS A 27 -3.47 21.80 -3.76
C LYS A 27 -3.02 20.35 -3.97
N GLN A 28 -3.87 19.52 -4.56
CA GLN A 28 -3.56 18.10 -4.80
C GLN A 28 -2.39 17.91 -5.77
N VAL A 29 -2.31 18.77 -6.79
CA VAL A 29 -1.23 18.75 -7.77
C VAL A 29 0.11 19.22 -7.17
N LEU A 30 0.08 20.15 -6.19
CA LEU A 30 1.26 20.55 -5.40
C LEU A 30 1.75 19.46 -4.44
N LEU A 31 0.85 18.59 -3.96
CA LEU A 31 1.18 17.41 -3.15
C LEU A 31 1.77 16.27 -3.99
N GLY A 32 1.80 16.41 -5.32
CA GLY A 32 2.41 15.44 -6.23
C GLY A 32 1.42 14.53 -6.97
N HIS A 33 0.11 14.68 -6.75
CA HIS A 33 -0.88 13.86 -7.44
C HIS A 33 -1.01 14.23 -8.92
N LYS A 34 -1.08 13.21 -9.79
CA LYS A 34 -1.42 13.35 -11.21
C LYS A 34 -2.92 13.41 -11.37
N ILE A 35 -3.44 14.53 -11.87
CA ILE A 35 -4.89 14.79 -11.96
C ILE A 35 -5.30 15.06 -13.40
N VAL A 36 -6.40 14.44 -13.81
CA VAL A 36 -7.04 14.66 -15.10
C VAL A 36 -8.46 15.14 -14.86
N VAL A 37 -8.78 16.34 -15.32
CA VAL A 37 -10.16 16.86 -15.28
C VAL A 37 -10.77 16.74 -16.67
N VAL A 38 -11.85 15.98 -16.78
CA VAL A 38 -12.59 15.78 -18.03
C VAL A 38 -13.91 16.55 -17.99
N ARG A 39 -14.53 16.78 -19.15
CA ARG A 39 -15.79 17.52 -19.30
C ARG A 39 -15.75 18.92 -18.73
N CYS A 40 -14.69 19.66 -19.05
CA CYS A 40 -14.53 21.04 -18.61
C CYS A 40 -15.67 21.96 -19.10
N GLU A 41 -16.32 21.66 -20.22
CA GLU A 41 -17.50 22.36 -20.72
C GLU A 41 -18.70 22.30 -19.75
N GLY A 42 -18.78 21.23 -18.93
CA GLY A 42 -19.83 21.02 -17.93
C GLY A 42 -19.58 21.71 -16.58
N ILE A 43 -18.48 22.45 -16.43
CA ILE A 43 -18.17 23.22 -15.22
C ILE A 43 -19.11 24.43 -15.13
N ASN A 44 -19.52 24.75 -13.91
CA ASN A 44 -20.41 25.89 -13.61
C ASN A 44 -19.64 27.04 -12.94
N ILE A 45 -20.13 28.25 -13.13
CA ILE A 45 -19.70 29.46 -12.43
C ILE A 45 -20.91 30.03 -11.72
N SER A 46 -20.75 30.45 -10.46
CA SER A 46 -21.84 31.09 -9.72
C SER A 46 -22.23 32.45 -10.33
N GLY A 47 -23.48 32.86 -10.11
CA GLY A 47 -24.05 34.08 -10.64
C GLY A 47 -24.59 33.93 -12.05
N ASN A 48 -25.37 34.91 -12.49
CA ASN A 48 -26.05 34.87 -13.77
C ASN A 48 -25.06 34.80 -14.96
N PHE A 49 -25.57 34.34 -16.10
CA PHE A 49 -24.78 34.19 -17.32
C PHE A 49 -24.20 35.52 -17.83
N TYR A 50 -25.04 36.56 -17.92
CA TYR A 50 -24.66 37.85 -18.48
C TYR A 50 -23.51 38.53 -17.73
N ARG A 51 -23.54 38.53 -16.39
CA ARG A 51 -22.47 39.03 -15.53
C ARG A 51 -21.16 38.29 -15.77
N ASN A 52 -21.22 36.97 -15.90
CA ASN A 52 -20.03 36.16 -16.17
C ASN A 52 -19.49 36.43 -17.59
N LYS A 53 -20.37 36.66 -18.57
CA LYS A 53 -19.99 37.11 -19.92
C LYS A 53 -19.30 38.46 -19.90
N LEU A 54 -19.88 39.47 -19.24
CA LEU A 54 -19.27 40.81 -19.11
C LEU A 54 -17.89 40.76 -18.44
N LYS A 55 -17.74 39.95 -17.38
CA LYS A 55 -16.42 39.73 -16.74
C LYS A 55 -15.40 39.16 -17.73
N TYR A 56 -15.80 38.20 -18.55
CA TYR A 56 -14.89 37.60 -19.53
C TYR A 56 -14.59 38.57 -20.68
N LEU A 57 -15.57 39.33 -21.16
CA LEU A 57 -15.37 40.37 -22.17
C LEU A 57 -14.42 41.48 -21.68
N ALA A 58 -14.53 41.89 -20.42
CA ALA A 58 -13.59 42.83 -19.80
C ALA A 58 -12.17 42.25 -19.76
N PHE A 59 -12.01 40.94 -19.53
CA PHE A 59 -10.71 40.27 -19.64
C PHE A 59 -10.17 40.30 -21.08
N LEU A 60 -11.01 40.08 -22.09
CA LEU A 60 -10.61 40.13 -23.50
C LEU A 60 -10.07 41.50 -23.95
N ARG A 61 -10.57 42.59 -23.36
CA ARG A 61 -10.07 43.94 -23.64
C ARG A 61 -8.63 44.16 -23.15
N LYS A 62 -8.13 43.34 -22.21
CA LYS A 62 -6.77 43.44 -21.70
C LYS A 62 -5.79 42.91 -22.74
N ARG A 63 -5.16 43.82 -23.50
CA ARG A 63 -4.13 43.52 -24.49
C ARG A 63 -2.92 44.43 -24.29
N MET A 64 -1.73 43.97 -24.69
CA MET A 64 -0.58 44.85 -24.81
C MET A 64 -0.81 45.78 -26.01
N ASN A 65 -0.71 47.10 -25.80
CA ASN A 65 -1.03 48.08 -26.83
C ASN A 65 0.02 48.09 -27.96
N THR A 66 1.30 47.91 -27.60
CA THR A 66 2.43 47.92 -28.55
C THR A 66 2.46 46.68 -29.45
N ASN A 67 2.45 45.48 -28.86
CA ASN A 67 2.39 44.23 -29.61
C ASN A 67 1.43 43.23 -28.93
N PRO A 68 0.19 43.09 -29.45
CA PRO A 68 -0.81 42.20 -28.87
C PRO A 68 -0.36 40.73 -28.76
N SER A 69 0.55 40.26 -29.63
CA SER A 69 1.04 38.88 -29.60
C SER A 69 1.90 38.56 -28.37
N ARG A 70 2.58 39.56 -27.80
CA ARG A 70 3.35 39.42 -26.55
C ARG A 70 2.49 39.63 -25.28
N GLY A 71 1.24 40.03 -25.47
CA GLY A 71 0.32 40.34 -24.39
C GLY A 71 -0.32 39.12 -23.71
N PRO A 72 -1.32 39.34 -22.85
CA PRO A 72 -2.06 38.26 -22.22
C PRO A 72 -2.81 37.39 -23.23
N TYR A 73 -2.54 36.09 -23.24
CA TYR A 73 -3.31 35.14 -24.04
C TYR A 73 -4.69 34.85 -23.43
N HIS A 74 -5.70 35.01 -24.27
CA HIS A 74 -7.08 34.76 -23.91
C HIS A 74 -7.54 33.41 -24.47
N PHE A 75 -7.58 32.36 -23.66
CA PHE A 75 -7.98 31.03 -24.13
C PHE A 75 -9.49 30.86 -24.22
N ARG A 76 -10.01 30.43 -25.37
CA ARG A 76 -11.46 30.25 -25.59
C ARG A 76 -12.03 28.94 -25.09
N ALA A 77 -11.26 27.85 -25.16
CA ALA A 77 -11.74 26.52 -24.77
C ALA A 77 -12.02 26.41 -23.26
N PRO A 78 -13.13 25.77 -22.82
CA PRO A 78 -13.46 25.60 -21.39
C PRO A 78 -12.32 24.95 -20.59
N SER A 79 -11.70 23.90 -21.14
CA SER A 79 -10.53 23.22 -20.58
C SER A 79 -9.37 24.19 -20.31
N ARG A 80 -9.04 25.05 -21.27
CA ARG A 80 -7.96 26.04 -21.14
C ARG A 80 -8.31 27.19 -20.21
N ILE A 81 -9.59 27.58 -20.13
CA ILE A 81 -10.06 28.53 -19.11
C ILE A 81 -9.84 27.93 -17.72
N PHE A 82 -10.24 26.67 -17.52
CA PHE A 82 -10.03 25.96 -16.25
C PHE A 82 -8.55 25.82 -15.91
N TRP A 83 -7.70 25.42 -16.87
CA TRP A 83 -6.25 25.36 -16.72
C TRP A 83 -5.65 26.72 -16.33
N ARG A 84 -6.11 27.82 -16.94
CA ARG A 84 -5.63 29.16 -16.59
C ARG A 84 -6.02 29.54 -15.16
N THR A 85 -7.21 29.17 -14.69
CA THR A 85 -7.60 29.35 -13.28
C THR A 85 -6.72 28.54 -12.33
N VAL A 86 -6.44 27.28 -12.63
CA VAL A 86 -5.55 26.46 -11.78
C VAL A 86 -4.12 27.01 -11.79
N ARG A 87 -3.60 27.41 -12.96
CA ARG A 87 -2.30 28.07 -13.08
C ARG A 87 -2.22 29.35 -12.26
N GLY A 88 -3.30 30.12 -12.16
CA GLY A 88 -3.38 31.31 -11.32
C GLY A 88 -3.33 31.01 -9.81
N MET A 89 -3.65 29.79 -9.39
CA MET A 89 -3.59 29.32 -8.01
C MET A 89 -2.28 28.57 -7.69
N LEU A 90 -1.37 28.45 -8.67
CA LEU A 90 -0.08 27.79 -8.53
C LEU A 90 1.07 28.80 -8.65
N PRO A 91 2.21 28.60 -7.95
CA PRO A 91 3.43 29.38 -8.12
C PRO A 91 4.16 29.00 -9.43
N HIS A 92 3.46 29.13 -10.57
CA HIS A 92 3.83 28.61 -11.89
C HIS A 92 5.09 29.24 -12.52
N LYS A 93 5.67 30.25 -11.87
CA LYS A 93 6.97 30.82 -12.25
C LYS A 93 8.15 30.04 -11.68
N THR A 94 7.93 29.26 -10.62
CA THR A 94 8.93 28.37 -10.03
C THR A 94 8.98 27.02 -10.75
N LYS A 95 10.12 26.33 -10.71
CA LYS A 95 10.27 24.97 -11.26
C LYS A 95 9.30 23.97 -10.61
N ARG A 96 9.11 24.05 -9.30
CA ARG A 96 8.11 23.25 -8.56
C ARG A 96 6.69 23.50 -9.08
N GLY A 97 6.33 24.77 -9.30
CA GLY A 97 5.02 25.13 -9.81
C GLY A 97 4.79 24.70 -11.27
N GLN A 98 5.84 24.71 -12.10
CA GLN A 98 5.80 24.17 -13.46
C GLN A 98 5.57 22.65 -13.42
N ALA A 99 6.38 21.91 -12.65
CA ALA A 99 6.22 20.47 -12.48
C ALA A 99 4.84 20.09 -11.91
N ALA A 100 4.27 20.93 -11.03
CA ALA A 100 2.90 20.80 -10.58
C ALA A 100 1.94 20.95 -11.78
N LEU A 101 2.02 22.05 -12.53
CA LEU A 101 1.14 22.29 -13.68
C LEU A 101 1.21 21.17 -14.74
N ASP A 102 2.37 20.54 -14.93
CA ASP A 102 2.56 19.42 -15.87
C ASP A 102 1.85 18.14 -15.44
N ARG A 103 1.60 17.95 -14.14
CA ARG A 103 0.80 16.83 -13.60
C ARG A 103 -0.70 16.99 -13.87
N LEU A 104 -1.16 18.20 -14.22
CA LEU A 104 -2.56 18.49 -14.53
C LEU A 104 -2.84 18.31 -16.02
N LYS A 105 -3.80 17.45 -16.36
CA LYS A 105 -4.39 17.39 -17.71
C LYS A 105 -5.85 17.80 -17.67
N VAL A 106 -6.30 18.51 -18.69
CA VAL A 106 -7.66 19.04 -18.80
C VAL A 106 -8.22 18.74 -20.19
N PHE A 107 -9.49 18.35 -20.27
CA PHE A 107 -10.12 18.00 -21.54
C PHE A 107 -11.57 18.50 -21.60
N ASP A 108 -11.97 18.94 -22.78
CA ASP A 108 -13.38 19.17 -23.14
C ASP A 108 -13.95 17.83 -23.66
N GLY A 109 -15.08 17.39 -23.11
CA GLY A 109 -15.57 16.01 -23.25
C GLY A 109 -14.70 14.97 -22.51
N ILE A 110 -14.86 13.70 -22.85
CA ILE A 110 -14.06 12.60 -22.28
C ILE A 110 -13.36 11.82 -23.41
N PRO A 111 -12.08 12.13 -23.70
CA PRO A 111 -11.33 11.41 -24.72
C PRO A 111 -10.88 10.02 -24.23
N PRO A 112 -10.67 9.05 -25.14
CA PRO A 112 -9.91 7.83 -24.84
C PRO A 112 -8.49 8.19 -24.34
N PRO A 113 -7.95 7.54 -23.31
CA PRO A 113 -8.41 6.33 -22.62
C PRO A 113 -9.26 6.59 -21.34
N TYR A 114 -9.71 7.82 -21.10
CA TYR A 114 -10.39 8.20 -19.85
C TYR A 114 -11.89 7.82 -19.83
N ASP A 115 -12.48 7.59 -20.99
CA ASP A 115 -13.87 7.19 -21.20
C ASP A 115 -14.22 5.85 -20.51
N LYS A 116 -13.28 4.90 -20.53
CA LYS A 116 -13.46 3.57 -19.93
C LYS A 116 -13.16 3.53 -18.44
N ARG A 117 -12.51 4.57 -17.89
CA ARG A 117 -12.05 4.65 -16.49
C ARG A 117 -13.12 5.24 -15.57
N LYS A 118 -13.09 4.85 -14.29
CA LYS A 118 -13.96 5.43 -13.25
C LYS A 118 -13.54 6.88 -13.02
N ARG A 119 -14.52 7.78 -13.12
CA ARG A 119 -14.34 9.21 -12.83
C ARG A 119 -14.82 9.48 -11.42
N MET A 120 -14.08 10.31 -10.71
CA MET A 120 -14.38 10.75 -9.36
C MET A 120 -15.06 12.12 -9.40
N VAL A 121 -15.71 12.47 -8.30
CA VAL A 121 -16.39 13.75 -8.10
C VAL A 121 -15.83 14.37 -6.83
N VAL A 122 -15.81 15.70 -6.74
CA VAL A 122 -15.32 16.44 -5.58
C VAL A 122 -16.53 17.09 -4.88
N PRO A 123 -17.10 16.47 -3.83
CA PRO A 123 -18.32 16.97 -3.19
C PRO A 123 -18.19 18.42 -2.71
N ALA A 124 -17.01 18.79 -2.20
CA ALA A 124 -16.72 20.13 -1.73
C ALA A 124 -16.75 21.21 -2.82
N ALA A 125 -16.76 20.84 -4.09
CA ALA A 125 -16.85 21.75 -5.23
C ALA A 125 -18.13 21.56 -6.07
N LEU A 126 -19.01 20.60 -5.73
CA LEU A 126 -20.26 20.41 -6.45
C LEU A 126 -21.21 21.60 -6.29
N LYS A 127 -21.76 22.06 -7.41
CA LYS A 127 -22.75 23.15 -7.46
C LYS A 127 -23.99 22.84 -6.62
N ILE A 128 -24.50 21.60 -6.69
CA ILE A 128 -25.70 21.20 -5.95
C ILE A 128 -25.50 21.24 -4.43
N VAL A 129 -24.27 20.96 -3.96
CA VAL A 129 -23.93 20.98 -2.53
C VAL A 129 -23.59 22.39 -2.06
N ARG A 130 -22.96 23.21 -2.92
CA ARG A 130 -22.36 24.49 -2.51
C ARG A 130 -23.17 25.73 -2.88
N LEU A 131 -24.15 25.62 -3.76
CA LEU A 131 -24.96 26.75 -4.22
C LEU A 131 -26.42 26.54 -3.82
N LYS A 132 -27.06 27.58 -3.25
CA LYS A 132 -28.50 27.56 -2.96
C LYS A 132 -29.30 27.29 -4.25
N PRO A 133 -30.36 26.47 -4.23
CA PRO A 133 -31.13 26.12 -5.43
C PRO A 133 -31.69 27.32 -6.20
N THR A 134 -32.08 28.39 -5.48
CA THR A 134 -32.65 29.62 -6.05
C THR A 134 -31.63 30.52 -6.75
N ARG A 135 -30.32 30.24 -6.64
CA ARG A 135 -29.27 31.08 -7.22
C ARG A 135 -28.92 30.63 -8.63
N ARG A 136 -28.95 31.59 -9.56
CA ARG A 136 -28.52 31.38 -10.97
C ARG A 136 -27.04 31.03 -11.06
N PHE A 137 -26.70 30.23 -12.05
CA PHE A 137 -25.33 29.86 -12.42
C PHE A 137 -25.15 29.95 -13.93
N ALA A 138 -23.90 30.00 -14.37
CA ALA A 138 -23.50 30.00 -15.78
C ALA A 138 -22.75 28.71 -16.10
N LEU A 139 -23.00 28.12 -17.27
CA LEU A 139 -22.28 26.96 -17.76
C LEU A 139 -21.06 27.42 -18.57
N LEU A 140 -19.89 26.86 -18.26
CA LEU A 140 -18.61 27.30 -18.85
C LEU A 140 -18.55 27.04 -20.36
N GLY A 141 -19.10 25.92 -20.84
CA GLY A 141 -19.23 25.62 -22.26
C GLY A 141 -20.00 26.68 -23.05
N ARG A 142 -21.15 27.17 -22.53
CA ARG A 142 -21.91 28.25 -23.16
C ARG A 142 -21.13 29.56 -23.17
N LEU A 143 -20.50 29.90 -22.03
CA LEU A 143 -19.68 31.11 -21.93
C LEU A 143 -18.55 31.08 -22.94
N ALA A 144 -17.83 29.95 -23.02
CA ALA A 144 -16.74 29.72 -23.95
C ALA A 144 -17.18 29.88 -25.42
N HIS A 145 -18.32 29.31 -25.78
CA HIS A 145 -18.86 29.43 -27.13
C HIS A 145 -19.13 30.90 -27.51
N GLU A 146 -19.85 31.63 -26.66
CA GLU A 146 -20.20 33.04 -26.92
C GLU A 146 -18.99 33.98 -26.97
N VAL A 147 -17.83 33.58 -26.44
CA VAL A 147 -16.59 34.37 -26.54
C VAL A 147 -15.67 33.89 -27.66
N GLY A 148 -16.01 32.82 -28.39
CA GLY A 148 -15.30 32.38 -29.60
C GLY A 148 -14.79 30.93 -29.61
N TRP A 149 -15.30 30.05 -28.74
CA TRP A 149 -14.99 28.62 -28.83
C TRP A 149 -15.81 27.92 -29.92
N LYS A 150 -15.12 27.43 -30.96
CA LYS A 150 -15.73 26.88 -32.18
C LYS A 150 -16.19 25.42 -32.07
N TYR A 151 -15.68 24.66 -31.10
CA TYR A 151 -15.83 23.20 -31.08
C TYR A 151 -17.03 22.68 -30.27
N GLN A 152 -17.93 23.57 -29.80
CA GLN A 152 -19.05 23.17 -28.94
C GLN A 152 -19.92 22.06 -29.58
N ALA A 153 -20.33 22.24 -30.84
CA ALA A 153 -21.17 21.27 -31.55
C ALA A 153 -20.45 19.93 -31.80
N ILE A 154 -19.16 19.97 -32.15
CA ILE A 154 -18.34 18.79 -32.38
C ILE A 154 -18.18 18.00 -31.08
N THR A 155 -17.84 18.67 -29.97
CA THR A 155 -17.73 18.03 -28.65
C THR A 155 -19.06 17.42 -28.21
N ALA A 156 -20.19 18.10 -28.44
CA ALA A 156 -21.51 17.56 -28.11
C ALA A 156 -21.81 16.27 -28.90
N THR A 157 -21.52 16.26 -30.20
CA THR A 157 -21.71 15.08 -31.07
C THR A 157 -20.85 13.90 -30.61
N LEU A 158 -19.57 14.14 -30.29
CA LEU A 158 -18.67 13.10 -29.79
C LEU A 158 -19.07 12.57 -28.41
N GLU A 159 -19.52 13.44 -27.51
CA GLU A 159 -20.02 13.03 -26.20
C GLU A 159 -21.30 12.19 -26.31
N GLU A 160 -22.16 12.45 -27.30
CA GLU A 160 -23.37 11.63 -27.52
C GLU A 160 -23.01 10.23 -28.00
N LYS A 161 -22.14 10.11 -29.02
CA LYS A 161 -21.56 8.83 -29.45
C LYS A 161 -20.92 8.07 -28.29
N ARG A 162 -20.23 8.78 -27.38
CA ARG A 162 -19.63 8.17 -26.18
C ARG A 162 -20.69 7.67 -25.19
N LYS A 163 -21.79 8.40 -24.98
CA LYS A 163 -22.88 7.98 -24.08
C LYS A 163 -23.59 6.74 -24.60
N GLU A 164 -23.84 6.63 -25.90
CA GLU A 164 -24.41 5.44 -26.52
C GLU A 164 -23.55 4.20 -26.26
N LYS A 165 -22.24 4.30 -26.54
CA LYS A 165 -21.28 3.22 -26.23
C LYS A 165 -21.25 2.89 -24.73
N ALA A 166 -21.32 3.91 -23.86
CA ALA A 166 -21.37 3.71 -22.41
C ALA A 166 -22.67 3.03 -21.96
N LYS A 167 -23.81 3.33 -22.59
CA LYS A 167 -25.11 2.69 -22.33
C LYS A 167 -25.05 1.21 -22.67
N MET A 168 -24.53 0.87 -23.86
CA MET A 168 -24.31 -0.52 -24.28
C MET A 168 -23.38 -1.29 -23.34
N ARG A 169 -22.30 -0.66 -22.86
CA ARG A 169 -21.42 -1.26 -21.85
C ARG A 169 -22.13 -1.47 -20.51
N TYR A 170 -22.93 -0.50 -20.08
CA TYR A 170 -23.64 -0.55 -18.80
C TYR A 170 -24.73 -1.63 -18.78
N THR A 171 -25.47 -1.80 -19.86
CA THR A 171 -26.49 -2.87 -19.97
C THR A 171 -25.84 -4.25 -19.87
N LYS A 172 -24.75 -4.50 -20.61
CA LYS A 172 -23.95 -5.74 -20.48
C LYS A 172 -23.45 -5.96 -19.04
N LYS A 173 -22.85 -4.94 -18.43
CA LYS A 173 -22.36 -5.02 -17.04
C LYS A 173 -23.48 -5.32 -16.03
N LYS A 174 -24.69 -4.79 -16.24
CA LYS A 174 -25.84 -5.05 -15.36
C LYS A 174 -26.27 -6.52 -15.42
N VAL A 175 -26.26 -7.11 -16.62
CA VAL A 175 -26.53 -8.54 -16.83
C VAL A 175 -25.46 -9.40 -16.15
N GLU A 176 -24.18 -9.09 -16.37
CA GLU A 176 -23.06 -9.79 -15.72
C GLU A 176 -23.14 -9.74 -14.19
N ILE A 177 -23.45 -8.58 -13.60
CA ILE A 177 -23.61 -8.45 -12.14
C ILE A 177 -24.77 -9.33 -11.65
N LYS A 178 -25.88 -9.40 -12.39
CA LYS A 178 -27.03 -10.24 -12.03
C LYS A 178 -26.65 -11.74 -12.08
N LEU A 179 -25.94 -12.15 -13.13
CA LEU A 179 -25.45 -13.52 -13.28
C LEU A 179 -24.45 -13.88 -12.19
N LYS A 180 -23.51 -12.98 -11.89
CA LYS A 180 -22.54 -13.17 -10.80
C LYS A 180 -23.24 -13.38 -9.45
N LYS A 181 -24.23 -12.55 -9.11
CA LYS A 181 -25.03 -12.73 -7.89
C LYS A 181 -25.78 -14.06 -7.85
N ARG A 182 -26.30 -14.53 -8.99
CA ARG A 182 -26.96 -15.85 -9.08
C ARG A 182 -25.94 -16.98 -8.88
N ALA A 183 -24.77 -16.86 -9.48
CA ALA A 183 -23.68 -17.83 -9.31
C ALA A 183 -23.20 -17.87 -7.85
N GLU A 184 -23.01 -16.72 -7.21
CA GLU A 184 -22.66 -16.61 -5.78
C GLU A 184 -23.68 -17.37 -4.91
N LYS A 185 -24.98 -17.16 -5.13
CA LYS A 185 -26.05 -17.88 -4.41
C LYS A 185 -26.07 -19.39 -4.69
N ASN A 186 -25.84 -19.81 -5.93
CA ASN A 186 -25.84 -21.22 -6.29
C ASN A 186 -24.67 -21.99 -5.65
N VAL A 187 -23.55 -21.31 -5.45
CA VAL A 187 -22.33 -21.89 -4.86
C VAL A 187 -22.30 -21.67 -3.33
N GLU A 188 -23.21 -20.87 -2.77
CA GLU A 188 -23.30 -20.55 -1.35
C GLU A 188 -23.34 -21.79 -0.46
N SER A 189 -24.15 -22.81 -0.79
CA SER A 189 -24.21 -24.07 -0.03
C SER A 189 -22.92 -24.89 -0.09
N LYS A 190 -22.19 -24.82 -1.22
CA LYS A 190 -20.89 -25.49 -1.38
C LYS A 190 -19.78 -24.75 -0.64
N ILE A 191 -19.85 -23.41 -0.62
CA ILE A 191 -18.93 -22.54 0.13
C ILE A 191 -19.21 -22.60 1.63
N ALA A 192 -20.47 -22.77 2.04
CA ALA A 192 -20.91 -22.81 3.43
C ALA A 192 -20.09 -23.82 4.26
N LYS A 193 -19.86 -25.01 3.69
CA LYS A 193 -19.04 -26.08 4.28
C LYS A 193 -17.60 -25.65 4.60
N TYR A 194 -17.06 -24.68 3.85
CA TYR A 194 -15.71 -24.12 4.06
C TYR A 194 -15.71 -22.80 4.85
N THR A 195 -16.88 -22.23 5.15
CA THR A 195 -17.03 -21.00 5.95
C THR A 195 -17.55 -21.24 7.37
N ASP A 196 -18.00 -22.46 7.67
CA ASP A 196 -18.29 -22.91 9.04
C ASP A 196 -16.98 -23.16 9.80
N ALA A 197 -16.36 -22.08 10.26
CA ALA A 197 -15.40 -22.20 11.36
C ALA A 197 -16.18 -22.63 12.62
N PRO A 198 -15.74 -23.67 13.36
CA PRO A 198 -16.51 -24.28 14.44
C PRO A 198 -16.90 -23.28 15.55
N SER A 199 -16.04 -22.29 15.81
CA SER A 199 -16.36 -21.13 16.66
C SER A 199 -15.36 -20.00 16.44
N LYS A 200 -15.73 -18.78 16.87
CA LYS A 200 -14.83 -17.62 16.88
C LYS A 200 -13.57 -17.88 17.72
N ASP A 201 -13.73 -18.61 18.81
CA ASP A 201 -12.64 -18.92 19.73
C ASP A 201 -11.69 -19.98 19.17
N ALA A 202 -12.19 -20.93 18.39
CA ALA A 202 -11.34 -21.87 17.66
C ALA A 202 -10.43 -21.15 16.64
N VAL A 203 -10.96 -20.17 15.90
CA VAL A 203 -10.15 -19.36 14.97
C VAL A 203 -9.10 -18.54 15.72
N ARG A 204 -9.47 -17.99 16.88
CA ARG A 204 -8.52 -17.26 17.74
C ARG A 204 -7.40 -18.18 18.22
N GLN A 205 -7.75 -19.38 18.69
CA GLN A 205 -6.80 -20.38 19.18
C GLN A 205 -5.81 -20.81 18.09
N ILE A 206 -6.31 -21.15 16.89
CA ILE A 206 -5.47 -21.52 15.75
C ILE A 206 -4.53 -20.37 15.38
N CYS A 207 -5.03 -19.13 15.35
CA CYS A 207 -4.21 -17.97 15.01
C CYS A 207 -3.11 -17.73 16.07
N THR A 208 -3.41 -17.92 17.36
CA THR A 208 -2.39 -17.80 18.43
C THR A 208 -1.38 -18.93 18.41
N GLU A 209 -1.82 -20.17 18.20
CA GLU A 209 -0.95 -21.35 18.16
C GLU A 209 -0.04 -21.35 16.92
N SER A 210 -0.44 -20.67 15.83
CA SER A 210 0.36 -20.54 14.62
C SER A 210 1.51 -19.51 14.69
N TYR A 211 1.49 -18.58 15.65
CA TYR A 211 2.47 -17.49 15.70
C TYR A 211 3.92 -17.93 16.02
N PRO A 212 4.16 -18.85 16.98
CA PRO A 212 5.51 -19.28 17.31
C PRO A 212 6.25 -19.95 16.15
N ALA A 213 7.58 -19.80 16.12
CA ALA A 213 8.43 -20.47 15.15
C ALA A 213 8.33 -22.00 15.32
N GLY A 214 8.01 -22.72 14.25
CA GLY A 214 7.89 -24.18 14.27
C GLY A 214 6.51 -24.72 14.66
N ALA A 215 5.47 -23.88 14.78
CA ALA A 215 4.10 -24.33 15.02
C ALA A 215 3.62 -25.39 14.01
N SER A 216 3.99 -25.26 12.73
CA SER A 216 3.67 -26.23 11.68
C SER A 216 4.46 -27.54 11.76
N LYS A 217 5.53 -27.59 12.56
CA LYS A 217 6.32 -28.80 12.83
C LYS A 217 5.85 -29.55 14.08
N CYS A 218 5.00 -28.93 14.91
CA CYS A 218 4.50 -29.53 16.13
C CYS A 218 3.29 -30.42 15.83
N GLN A 219 3.48 -31.74 15.94
CA GLN A 219 2.46 -32.73 15.62
C GLN A 219 1.17 -32.55 16.44
N SER A 220 1.28 -32.18 17.73
CA SER A 220 0.11 -31.96 18.59
C SER A 220 -0.74 -30.76 18.18
N VAL A 221 -0.12 -29.69 17.65
CA VAL A 221 -0.82 -28.50 17.15
C VAL A 221 -1.49 -28.79 15.80
N VAL A 222 -0.82 -29.55 14.94
CA VAL A 222 -1.35 -29.99 13.65
C VAL A 222 -2.59 -30.88 13.86
N GLU A 223 -2.51 -31.87 14.75
CA GLU A 223 -3.63 -32.78 15.04
C GLU A 223 -4.82 -32.04 15.68
N LYS A 224 -4.56 -31.12 16.62
CA LYS A 224 -5.61 -30.25 17.19
C LYS A 224 -6.32 -29.41 16.12
N THR A 225 -5.54 -28.82 15.21
CA THR A 225 -6.07 -27.97 14.12
C THR A 225 -6.85 -28.79 13.09
N ALA A 226 -6.33 -29.96 12.71
CA ALA A 226 -6.98 -30.89 11.80
C ALA A 226 -8.33 -31.38 12.35
N ASN A 227 -8.36 -31.75 13.64
CA ASN A 227 -9.59 -32.18 14.32
C ASN A 227 -10.60 -31.03 14.47
N ALA A 228 -10.14 -29.83 14.86
CA ALA A 228 -11.01 -28.67 15.02
C ALA A 228 -11.71 -28.27 13.71
N LEU A 229 -11.01 -28.35 12.58
CA LEU A 229 -11.53 -27.95 11.27
C LEU A 229 -12.07 -29.11 10.43
N SER A 230 -11.96 -30.35 10.92
CA SER A 230 -12.30 -31.57 10.18
C SER A 230 -11.60 -31.66 8.81
N VAL A 231 -10.32 -31.30 8.77
CA VAL A 231 -9.46 -31.29 7.56
C VAL A 231 -8.31 -32.28 7.69
N SER A 232 -7.64 -32.59 6.58
CA SER A 232 -6.44 -33.44 6.61
C SER A 232 -5.25 -32.76 7.31
N ASN A 233 -4.32 -33.55 7.85
CA ASN A 233 -3.10 -33.03 8.49
C ASN A 233 -2.27 -32.16 7.54
N SER A 234 -2.24 -32.47 6.24
CA SER A 234 -1.53 -31.68 5.23
C SER A 234 -2.17 -30.29 5.03
N GLU A 235 -3.50 -30.22 4.99
CA GLU A 235 -4.24 -28.95 4.91
C GLU A 235 -4.08 -28.12 6.19
N ALA A 236 -4.07 -28.77 7.37
CA ALA A 236 -3.81 -28.10 8.64
C ALA A 236 -2.40 -27.47 8.69
N ILE A 237 -1.37 -28.17 8.20
CA ILE A 237 0.01 -27.65 8.10
C ILE A 237 0.05 -26.42 7.17
N GLN A 238 -0.60 -26.49 6.01
CA GLN A 238 -0.67 -25.37 5.07
C GLN A 238 -1.34 -24.15 5.69
N LEU A 239 -2.44 -24.37 6.42
CA LEU A 239 -3.17 -23.31 7.11
C LEU A 239 -2.33 -22.65 8.22
N LEU A 240 -1.70 -23.45 9.09
CA LEU A 240 -0.82 -22.95 10.15
C LEU A 240 0.35 -22.15 9.58
N THR A 241 0.93 -22.63 8.47
CA THR A 241 2.03 -21.92 7.79
C THR A 241 1.56 -20.59 7.20
N ALA A 242 0.39 -20.57 6.57
CA ALA A 242 -0.17 -19.34 6.01
C ALA A 242 -0.50 -18.31 7.10
N PHE A 243 -1.07 -18.74 8.23
CA PHE A 243 -1.32 -17.85 9.37
C PHE A 243 -0.02 -17.34 9.99
N HIS A 244 0.98 -18.20 10.18
CA HIS A 244 2.30 -17.82 10.68
C HIS A 244 2.94 -16.72 9.81
N VAL A 245 2.96 -16.92 8.49
CA VAL A 245 3.50 -15.93 7.54
C VAL A 245 2.72 -14.62 7.62
N LEU A 246 1.39 -14.68 7.71
CA LEU A 246 0.53 -13.50 7.82
C LEU A 246 0.77 -12.73 9.12
N SER A 247 0.81 -13.41 10.27
CA SER A 247 1.03 -12.77 11.57
C SER A 247 2.42 -12.14 11.66
N HIS A 248 3.45 -12.83 11.18
CA HIS A 248 4.81 -12.29 11.11
C HIS A 248 4.89 -11.08 10.18
N HIS A 249 4.25 -11.14 9.00
CA HIS A 249 4.21 -9.99 8.09
C HIS A 249 3.56 -8.77 8.74
N VAL A 250 2.45 -8.95 9.46
CA VAL A 250 1.75 -7.86 10.18
C VAL A 250 2.61 -7.26 11.28
N VAL A 251 3.29 -8.11 12.06
CA VAL A 251 4.19 -7.69 13.16
C VAL A 251 5.42 -6.96 12.62
N TYR A 252 6.14 -7.53 11.65
CA TYR A 252 7.37 -6.96 11.12
C TYR A 252 7.16 -5.71 10.25
N GLN A 253 6.06 -5.63 9.50
CA GLN A 253 5.71 -4.42 8.74
C GLN A 253 5.00 -3.35 9.59
N ASN A 254 4.80 -3.62 10.88
CA ASN A 254 4.17 -2.72 11.85
C ASN A 254 2.80 -2.18 11.36
N LEU A 255 1.91 -3.10 10.96
CA LEU A 255 0.58 -2.74 10.47
C LEU A 255 -0.37 -2.52 11.65
N THR A 256 -0.65 -1.25 11.95
CA THR A 256 -1.41 -0.85 13.14
C THR A 256 -2.88 -0.52 12.87
N SER A 257 -3.28 -0.45 11.59
CA SER A 257 -4.65 -0.09 11.22
C SER A 257 -5.40 -1.26 10.56
N PRO A 258 -6.71 -1.42 10.82
CA PRO A 258 -7.52 -2.47 10.19
C PRO A 258 -7.50 -2.41 8.66
N GLU A 259 -7.51 -1.21 8.09
CA GLU A 259 -7.51 -0.99 6.63
C GLU A 259 -6.24 -1.54 5.96
N GLN A 260 -5.09 -1.42 6.62
CA GLN A 260 -3.81 -1.94 6.11
C GLN A 260 -3.81 -3.47 6.08
N ILE A 261 -4.28 -4.12 7.15
CA ILE A 261 -4.33 -5.58 7.24
C ILE A 261 -5.37 -6.14 6.25
N VAL A 262 -6.55 -5.51 6.17
CA VAL A 262 -7.59 -5.82 5.18
C VAL A 262 -7.06 -5.75 3.75
N SER A 263 -6.10 -4.88 3.45
CA SER A 263 -5.54 -4.77 2.10
C SER A 263 -4.63 -5.94 1.68
N ILE A 264 -4.14 -6.75 2.64
CA ILE A 264 -3.32 -7.94 2.35
C ILE A 264 -4.16 -9.07 1.75
N PHE A 265 -5.39 -9.23 2.21
CA PHE A 265 -6.24 -10.32 1.76
C PHE A 265 -6.75 -10.10 0.32
N PRO A 266 -6.84 -11.17 -0.50
CA PRO A 266 -7.44 -11.12 -1.82
C PRO A 266 -8.86 -10.53 -1.81
N GLU A 267 -9.26 -9.89 -2.91
CA GLU A 267 -10.62 -9.34 -3.07
C GLU A 267 -11.72 -10.44 -3.03
N SER A 268 -11.35 -11.70 -3.29
CA SER A 268 -12.23 -12.87 -3.24
C SER A 268 -12.37 -13.50 -1.85
N PHE A 269 -11.61 -13.03 -0.85
CA PHE A 269 -11.61 -13.62 0.49
C PHE A 269 -12.86 -13.23 1.29
N HIS A 270 -13.41 -14.16 2.08
CA HIS A 270 -14.68 -13.98 2.78
C HIS A 270 -14.66 -12.80 3.77
N SER A 271 -15.62 -11.88 3.67
CA SER A 271 -15.60 -10.61 4.41
C SER A 271 -15.67 -10.76 5.93
N ASN A 272 -16.47 -11.71 6.43
CA ASN A 272 -16.63 -11.89 7.88
C ASN A 272 -15.37 -12.48 8.50
N LEU A 273 -14.79 -13.49 7.84
CA LEU A 273 -13.56 -14.15 8.29
C LEU A 273 -12.38 -13.17 8.21
N LYS A 274 -12.31 -12.38 7.14
CA LYS A 274 -11.34 -11.29 6.97
C LYS A 274 -11.35 -10.31 8.14
N ASN A 275 -12.54 -9.84 8.52
CA ASN A 275 -12.72 -8.90 9.62
C ASN A 275 -12.36 -9.55 10.97
N LEU A 276 -12.72 -10.82 11.16
CA LEU A 276 -12.39 -11.58 12.37
C LEU A 276 -10.88 -11.76 12.53
N ILE A 277 -10.20 -12.27 11.50
CA ILE A 277 -8.74 -12.47 11.51
C ILE A 277 -8.03 -11.13 11.72
N THR A 278 -8.45 -10.08 11.03
CA THR A 278 -7.88 -8.72 11.21
C THR A 278 -7.99 -8.25 12.66
N LYS A 279 -9.13 -8.52 13.32
CA LYS A 279 -9.31 -8.16 14.73
C LYS A 279 -8.40 -8.97 15.66
N ILE A 280 -8.30 -10.29 15.46
CA ILE A 280 -7.44 -11.18 16.24
C ILE A 280 -5.97 -10.77 16.11
N LEU A 281 -5.50 -10.51 14.89
CA LEU A 281 -4.12 -10.08 14.63
C LEU A 281 -3.79 -8.76 15.33
N LEU A 282 -4.72 -7.80 15.35
CA LEU A 282 -4.52 -6.53 16.06
C LEU A 282 -4.51 -6.71 17.58
N GLU A 283 -5.41 -7.53 18.13
CA GLU A 283 -5.48 -7.85 19.56
C GLU A 283 -4.15 -8.44 20.06
N ASN A 284 -3.56 -9.38 19.31
CA ASN A 284 -2.30 -10.04 19.69
C ASN A 284 -1.03 -9.31 19.21
N SER A 285 -1.16 -8.27 18.38
CA SER A 285 0.00 -7.60 17.78
C SER A 285 0.97 -7.00 18.79
N VAL A 286 0.48 -6.58 19.96
CA VAL A 286 1.32 -5.95 21.01
C VAL A 286 2.14 -7.01 21.72
N THR A 287 1.52 -8.13 22.12
CA THR A 287 2.18 -9.22 22.83
C THR A 287 3.25 -9.87 21.96
N TRP A 288 2.90 -10.17 20.70
CA TRP A 288 3.80 -10.72 19.71
C TRP A 288 4.98 -9.81 19.36
N ARG A 289 4.77 -8.49 19.33
CA ARG A 289 5.87 -7.52 19.15
C ARG A 289 6.81 -7.53 20.33
N ASN A 290 6.28 -7.54 21.55
CA ASN A 290 7.10 -7.59 22.77
C ASN A 290 7.90 -8.91 22.83
N GLU A 291 7.27 -10.02 22.46
CA GLU A 291 7.93 -11.33 22.34
C GLU A 291 9.04 -11.29 21.28
N ALA A 292 8.75 -10.82 20.07
CA ALA A 292 9.75 -10.69 19.01
C ALA A 292 10.92 -9.79 19.38
N LEU A 293 10.66 -8.67 20.10
CA LEU A 293 11.70 -7.79 20.63
C LEU A 293 12.54 -8.50 21.71
N SER A 294 11.91 -9.28 22.59
CA SER A 294 12.62 -10.08 23.60
C SER A 294 13.47 -11.19 22.98
N SER A 295 13.06 -11.72 21.82
CA SER A 295 13.76 -12.75 21.07
C SER A 295 14.78 -12.21 20.06
N GLN A 296 14.99 -10.90 19.93
CA GLN A 296 15.93 -10.31 18.95
C GLN A 296 17.39 -10.77 19.12
N ILE A 297 17.75 -11.36 20.26
CA ILE A 297 19.09 -11.90 20.54
C ILE A 297 18.97 -13.41 20.79
N SER A 298 18.64 -14.18 19.76
CA SER A 298 18.72 -15.65 19.82
C SER A 298 19.84 -16.16 18.92
N LEU A 299 21.08 -15.84 19.29
CA LEU A 299 22.21 -16.69 18.91
C LEU A 299 22.16 -17.96 19.76
N PRO A 300 22.68 -19.11 19.28
CA PRO A 300 22.88 -20.28 20.13
C PRO A 300 23.63 -19.85 21.40
N LYS A 301 23.05 -20.16 22.56
CA LYS A 301 23.65 -19.77 23.84
C LYS A 301 24.73 -20.77 24.19
N LEU A 302 25.96 -20.30 24.40
CA LEU A 302 27.01 -21.13 24.99
C LEU A 302 26.60 -21.43 26.43
N VAL A 303 26.26 -22.69 26.70
CA VAL A 303 25.88 -23.18 28.04
C VAL A 303 27.12 -23.54 28.83
N ASP A 304 28.08 -24.18 28.17
CA ASP A 304 29.25 -24.74 28.81
C ASP A 304 30.42 -24.75 27.83
N LEU A 305 31.63 -24.59 28.36
CA LEU A 305 32.88 -24.61 27.61
C LEU A 305 33.92 -25.37 28.41
N GLU A 306 34.31 -26.52 27.88
CA GLU A 306 35.38 -27.36 28.43
C GLU A 306 36.57 -27.35 27.46
N TRP A 307 37.79 -27.34 27.98
CA TRP A 307 39.00 -27.43 27.19
C TRP A 307 40.01 -28.36 27.83
N ARG A 308 40.81 -29.04 27.00
CA ARG A 308 41.94 -29.85 27.44
C ARG A 308 43.11 -29.75 26.45
N VAL A 309 44.32 -29.94 26.94
CA VAL A 309 45.53 -29.95 26.11
C VAL A 309 46.05 -31.37 26.02
N ASP A 310 46.02 -31.91 24.81
CA ASP A 310 46.51 -33.25 24.52
C ASP A 310 47.86 -33.13 23.80
N MET A 311 48.82 -33.99 24.14
CA MET A 311 50.08 -34.10 23.39
C MET A 311 49.87 -35.10 22.24
N LYS A 312 49.86 -34.61 21.01
CA LYS A 312 49.83 -35.47 19.83
C LYS A 312 51.25 -35.83 19.41
N THR A 313 51.52 -37.11 19.32
CA THR A 313 52.70 -37.64 18.64
C THR A 313 52.45 -37.60 17.13
N ALA A 314 53.15 -36.73 16.42
CA ALA A 314 53.08 -36.66 14.96
C ALA A 314 53.58 -37.98 14.33
N SER A 315 52.87 -38.50 13.32
CA SER A 315 53.24 -39.75 12.64
C SER A 315 54.25 -39.54 11.50
N ASP A 316 54.42 -38.31 10.99
CA ASP A 316 55.09 -38.03 9.71
C ASP A 316 56.47 -37.33 9.78
N SER A 317 57.21 -37.44 10.87
CA SER A 317 58.63 -37.05 10.87
C SER A 317 59.48 -37.83 11.87
N LEU A 318 60.72 -38.19 11.47
CA LEU A 318 61.67 -39.00 12.23
C LEU A 318 62.14 -38.39 13.57
N SER A 319 61.84 -37.13 13.84
CA SER A 319 61.87 -36.57 15.20
C SER A 319 60.46 -36.63 15.80
N ARG A 320 60.24 -37.49 16.79
CA ARG A 320 58.98 -37.58 17.56
C ARG A 320 58.81 -36.32 18.42
N MET A 321 58.46 -35.19 17.81
CA MET A 321 58.10 -33.97 18.53
C MET A 321 56.65 -34.11 19.02
N ALA A 322 56.46 -34.12 20.33
CA ALA A 322 55.12 -34.02 20.93
C ALA A 322 54.61 -32.59 20.69
N VAL A 323 53.57 -32.45 19.87
CA VAL A 323 52.97 -31.13 19.61
C VAL A 323 51.75 -30.97 20.52
N PRO A 324 51.73 -29.96 21.42
CA PRO A 324 50.56 -29.70 22.25
C PRO A 324 49.43 -29.13 21.39
N THR A 325 48.28 -29.79 21.41
CA THR A 325 47.05 -29.36 20.72
C THR A 325 45.92 -29.18 21.73
N CYS A 326 45.17 -28.09 21.60
CA CYS A 326 44.03 -27.79 22.47
C CYS A 326 42.76 -28.36 21.85
N LEU A 327 42.03 -29.20 22.58
CA LEU A 327 40.67 -29.61 22.23
C LEU A 327 39.69 -28.76 23.01
N LEU A 328 38.87 -28.01 22.28
CA LEU A 328 37.83 -27.15 22.82
C LEU A 328 36.47 -27.81 22.56
N GLN A 329 35.68 -27.99 23.61
CA GLN A 329 34.32 -28.51 23.53
C GLN A 329 33.34 -27.46 24.03
N MET A 330 32.38 -27.10 23.17
CA MET A 330 31.36 -26.09 23.44
C MET A 330 29.99 -26.76 23.44
N LYS A 331 29.23 -26.63 24.53
CA LYS A 331 27.81 -27.02 24.56
C LYS A 331 26.97 -25.80 24.23
N LEU A 332 26.25 -25.87 23.13
CA LEU A 332 25.39 -24.82 22.62
C LEU A 332 23.93 -25.20 22.85
N GLN A 333 23.15 -24.29 23.40
CA GLN A 333 21.70 -24.41 23.48
C GLN A 333 21.08 -23.67 22.30
N ASP A 334 20.48 -24.44 21.41
CA ASP A 334 19.71 -23.90 20.31
C ASP A 334 18.39 -23.30 20.79
N THR A 335 17.82 -22.39 20.00
CA THR A 335 16.59 -21.69 20.36
C THR A 335 15.45 -22.71 20.52
N PRO A 336 14.67 -22.66 21.61
CA PRO A 336 13.67 -23.70 21.89
C PRO A 336 12.62 -23.77 20.77
N CYS A 337 12.58 -24.92 20.10
CA CYS A 337 11.42 -25.35 19.33
C CYS A 337 10.46 -26.01 20.33
N ILE A 338 9.21 -25.56 20.41
CA ILE A 338 8.25 -25.84 21.51
C ILE A 338 7.97 -27.35 21.76
N SER A 339 8.42 -28.28 20.93
CA SER A 339 8.12 -29.71 21.05
C SER A 339 9.29 -30.64 21.38
N SER A 340 10.50 -30.12 21.56
CA SER A 340 11.57 -30.86 22.23
C SER A 340 12.18 -29.94 23.28
N GLY A 341 12.60 -30.49 24.43
CA GLY A 341 13.37 -29.72 25.40
C GLY A 341 14.57 -29.01 24.76
N PRO A 342 15.28 -28.13 25.49
CA PRO A 342 16.44 -27.44 24.94
C PRO A 342 17.36 -28.44 24.24
N SER A 343 17.47 -28.34 22.91
CA SER A 343 18.33 -29.20 22.13
C SER A 343 19.75 -28.67 22.31
N GLU A 344 20.52 -29.38 23.14
CA GLU A 344 21.94 -29.11 23.32
C GLU A 344 22.71 -29.74 22.17
N SER A 345 23.45 -28.93 21.42
CA SER A 345 24.40 -29.38 20.42
C SER A 345 25.82 -29.22 20.96
N THR A 346 26.64 -30.26 20.80
CA THR A 346 28.04 -30.23 21.23
C THR A 346 28.92 -30.05 20.01
N VAL A 347 29.75 -29.00 20.02
CA VAL A 347 30.75 -28.74 18.98
C VAL A 347 32.14 -28.96 19.58
N THR A 348 32.94 -29.82 18.95
CA THR A 348 34.34 -30.06 19.35
C THR A 348 35.27 -29.52 18.26
N MET A 349 36.24 -28.70 18.66
CA MET A 349 37.23 -28.10 17.79
C MET A 349 38.63 -28.46 18.26
N GLU A 350 39.52 -28.75 17.31
CA GLU A 350 40.94 -28.89 17.56
C GLU A 350 41.66 -27.62 17.14
N LEU A 351 42.43 -27.06 18.07
CA LEU A 351 43.16 -25.81 17.88
C LEU A 351 44.65 -26.06 18.08
N SER A 352 45.45 -25.65 17.08
CA SER A 352 46.90 -25.52 17.23
C SER A 352 47.23 -24.33 18.14
N LYS A 353 48.44 -24.31 18.70
CA LYS A 353 48.92 -23.18 19.51
C LYS A 353 48.75 -21.83 18.78
N GLU A 354 49.13 -21.76 17.52
CA GLU A 354 49.03 -20.54 16.71
C GLU A 354 47.58 -20.07 16.53
N THR A 355 46.65 -21.00 16.29
CA THR A 355 45.21 -20.69 16.15
C THR A 355 44.60 -20.25 17.49
N LEU A 356 45.03 -20.84 18.60
CA LEU A 356 44.58 -20.47 19.93
C LEU A 356 45.06 -19.06 20.31
N ASP A 357 46.33 -18.74 20.05
CA ASP A 357 46.91 -17.42 20.31
C ASP A 357 46.20 -16.32 19.51
N THR A 358 45.90 -16.57 18.23
CA THR A 358 45.11 -15.63 17.41
C THR A 358 43.68 -15.48 17.90
N MET A 359 43.04 -16.58 18.35
CA MET A 359 41.69 -16.53 18.89
C MET A 359 41.63 -15.71 20.19
N ILE A 360 42.59 -15.90 21.10
CA ILE A 360 42.68 -15.18 22.38
C ILE A 360 42.90 -13.68 22.14
N ASP A 361 43.79 -13.29 21.21
CA ASP A 361 43.98 -11.88 20.86
C ASP A 361 42.69 -11.25 20.30
N GLY A 362 42.00 -11.96 19.40
CA GLY A 362 40.71 -11.52 18.87
C GLY A 362 39.64 -11.34 19.94
N LEU A 363 39.48 -12.32 20.84
CA LEU A 363 38.53 -12.25 21.96
C LEU A 363 38.90 -11.15 22.97
N GLY A 364 40.19 -10.91 23.20
CA GLY A 364 40.69 -9.81 24.03
C GLY A 364 40.27 -8.45 23.49
N ARG A 365 40.42 -8.23 22.18
CA ARG A 365 39.97 -6.97 21.53
C ARG A 365 38.44 -6.79 21.63
N ILE A 366 37.67 -7.86 21.47
CA ILE A 366 36.21 -7.81 21.63
C ILE A 366 35.82 -7.45 23.08
N ARG A 367 36.47 -8.07 24.08
CA ARG A 367 36.26 -7.75 25.50
C ARG A 367 36.53 -6.28 25.77
N ASP A 368 37.62 -5.73 25.24
CA ASP A 368 38.00 -4.34 25.46
C ASP A 368 36.99 -3.38 24.80
N GLN A 369 36.48 -3.71 23.60
CA GLN A 369 35.40 -2.96 22.94
C GLN A 369 34.09 -2.96 23.73
N LEU A 370 33.66 -4.13 24.21
CA LEU A 370 32.44 -4.24 25.03
C LEU A 370 32.58 -3.46 26.34
N SER A 371 33.76 -3.51 26.97
CA SER A 371 34.06 -2.75 28.19
C SER A 371 34.03 -1.24 27.96
N ALA A 372 34.48 -0.77 26.80
CA ALA A 372 34.42 0.65 26.44
C ALA A 372 32.97 1.13 26.18
N VAL A 373 32.12 0.27 25.61
CA VAL A 373 30.70 0.57 25.37
C VAL A 373 29.91 0.56 26.68
N ALA A 374 30.18 -0.37 27.60
CA ALA A 374 29.49 -0.48 28.89
C ALA A 374 29.85 0.61 29.90
N ARG A 375 30.94 1.36 29.69
CA ARG A 375 31.33 2.53 30.50
C ARG A 375 30.68 3.86 30.06
N LYS A 376 29.91 3.84 28.97
CA LYS A 376 29.01 4.94 28.55
C LYS A 376 27.59 4.62 28.97
#